data_AF-A0AAU4XH49-F1
#
_entry.id   AF-A0AAU4XH49-F1
#
_cell.length_a   1.000
_cell.length_b   1.000
_cell.length_c   1.000
_cell.angle_alpha   90.00
_cell.angle_beta   90.00
_cell.angle_gamma   90.00
#
_symmetry.space_group_name_H-M   'P 1'
#
loop_
_entity.id
_entity.type
_entity.pdbx_description
1 polymer ?
#
loop_
_entity_poly.entity_id
_entity_poly.type
_entity_poly.pdbx_seq_one_letter_code
_entity_poly.pdbx_strand_id
1 'polypeptide(L)'
;MTAISLEALDAAPWDPLESALPQHPVEGVPLALRRPALGGGAPTEEHCYPLSFCLAAGYGRVPSAATAALPFLVALAADPGTLADGVVPLLERWRAETDPAMRLPVLLQLG
;
A
#
# COMPACT_ATOMS: atom_id res chain seq x y z
N MET A 1 -15.87 -6.66 0.03
CA MET A 1 -15.00 -5.69 0.73
C MET A 1 -13.87 -6.49 1.35
N THR A 2 -12.72 -6.53 0.70
CA THR A 2 -11.53 -7.19 1.26
C THR A 2 -10.81 -6.21 2.16
N ALA A 3 -11.29 -6.12 3.41
CA ALA A 3 -10.47 -5.54 4.46
C ALA A 3 -9.20 -6.38 4.58
N ILE A 4 -8.05 -5.72 4.66
CA ILE A 4 -6.76 -6.36 4.96
C ILE A 4 -6.87 -7.20 6.23
N SER A 5 -6.44 -8.46 6.16
CA SER A 5 -6.31 -9.29 7.37
C SER A 5 -5.04 -8.87 8.13
N LEU A 6 -5.24 -8.14 9.23
CA LEU A 6 -4.15 -7.71 10.10
C LEU A 6 -3.42 -8.91 10.73
N GLU A 7 -4.13 -9.99 11.02
CA GLU A 7 -3.53 -11.23 11.52
C GLU A 7 -2.58 -11.86 10.48
N ALA A 8 -2.97 -11.85 9.19
CA ALA A 8 -2.11 -12.33 8.12
C ALA A 8 -0.89 -11.42 7.88
N LEU A 9 -1.05 -10.11 8.11
CA LEU A 9 0.04 -9.14 8.02
C LEU A 9 1.07 -9.38 9.13
N ASP A 10 0.61 -9.59 10.36
CA ASP A 10 1.48 -9.80 11.53
C ASP A 10 2.12 -11.22 11.51
N ALA A 11 1.44 -12.22 10.94
CA ALA A 11 1.94 -13.60 10.85
C ALA A 11 2.88 -13.86 9.67
N ALA A 12 3.03 -12.91 8.74
CA ALA A 12 3.92 -13.09 7.60
C ALA A 12 5.38 -13.16 8.08
N PRO A 13 6.21 -14.03 7.48
CA PRO A 13 7.59 -14.22 7.90
C PRO A 13 8.44 -13.06 7.39
N TRP A 14 8.38 -11.91 8.06
CA TRP A 14 9.10 -10.69 7.66
C TRP A 14 10.61 -10.82 7.87
N ASP A 15 11.07 -11.39 8.98
CA ASP A 15 12.50 -11.52 9.33
C ASP A 15 13.42 -12.07 8.22
N PRO A 16 13.06 -13.14 7.47
CA PRO A 16 13.91 -13.64 6.39
C PRO A 16 13.82 -12.83 5.08
N LEU A 17 12.96 -11.81 5.00
CA LEU A 17 12.75 -11.06 3.77
C LEU A 17 13.83 -9.99 3.57
N GLU A 18 14.32 -9.94 2.35
CA GLU A 18 15.23 -8.91 1.91
C GLU A 18 14.50 -7.58 1.69
N SER A 19 15.08 -6.50 2.19
CA SER A 19 14.71 -5.11 1.89
C SER A 19 15.39 -4.59 0.63
N ALA A 20 14.83 -3.56 0.01
CA ALA A 20 15.47 -2.89 -1.12
C ALA A 20 16.82 -2.25 -0.76
N LEU A 21 16.99 -1.85 0.50
CA LEU A 21 18.19 -1.26 1.04
C LEU A 21 18.62 -2.06 2.27
N PRO A 22 19.67 -2.90 2.18
CA PRO A 22 20.04 -3.86 3.22
C PRO A 22 20.28 -3.28 4.63
N GLN A 23 20.58 -1.98 4.71
CA GLN A 23 20.74 -1.26 5.97
C GLN A 23 19.42 -0.91 6.67
N HIS A 24 18.27 -1.12 6.00
CA HIS A 24 16.94 -0.87 6.55
C HIS A 24 16.24 -2.19 6.89
N PRO A 25 15.94 -2.43 8.18
CA PRO A 25 15.21 -3.60 8.65
C PRO A 25 13.74 -3.60 8.17
N VAL A 26 13.22 -4.77 7.82
CA VAL A 26 11.85 -4.99 7.31
C VAL A 26 10.81 -5.11 8.43
N GLU A 27 11.24 -5.20 9.68
CA GLU A 27 10.44 -5.35 10.89
C GLU A 27 9.45 -4.18 11.10
N GLY A 28 9.77 -3.00 10.56
CA GLY A 28 8.89 -1.83 10.57
C GLY A 28 7.78 -1.83 9.51
N VAL A 29 7.87 -2.72 8.50
CA VAL A 29 6.92 -2.78 7.37
C VAL A 29 5.50 -3.16 7.80
N PRO A 30 5.28 -4.24 8.59
CA PRO A 30 3.93 -4.59 9.04
C PRO A 30 3.27 -3.47 9.86
N LEU A 31 4.02 -2.79 10.75
CA LEU A 31 3.48 -1.65 11.50
C LEU A 31 3.06 -0.49 10.58
N ALA A 32 3.86 -0.20 9.57
CA ALA A 32 3.58 0.84 8.58
C ALA A 32 2.35 0.53 7.72
N LEU A 33 2.13 -0.75 7.36
CA LEU A 33 0.94 -1.20 6.60
C LEU A 33 -0.32 -1.29 7.48
N ARG A 34 -0.18 -1.60 8.77
CA ARG A 34 -1.28 -1.73 9.73
C ARG A 34 -1.97 -0.40 10.04
N ARG A 35 -1.24 0.72 9.92
CA ARG A 35 -1.80 2.04 10.25
C ARG A 35 -2.87 2.54 9.27
N PRO A 36 -2.63 2.57 7.95
CA PRO A 36 -3.68 2.95 6.99
C PRO A 36 -4.85 1.96 7.05
N ALA A 37 -4.59 0.68 7.30
CA ALA A 37 -5.62 -0.35 7.51
C ALA A 37 -6.57 -0.08 8.69
N LEU A 38 -6.09 0.61 9.73
CA LEU A 38 -6.89 0.96 10.92
C LEU A 38 -7.61 2.31 10.77
N GLY A 39 -7.55 2.95 9.59
CA GLY A 39 -8.09 4.30 9.39
C GLY A 39 -7.33 5.37 10.16
N GLY A 40 -6.08 5.10 10.55
CA GLY A 40 -5.21 6.13 11.13
C GLY A 40 -4.98 7.21 10.08
N GLY A 41 -5.30 8.46 10.42
CA GLY A 41 -5.26 9.60 9.49
C GLY A 41 -3.95 9.77 8.72
N ALA A 42 -3.95 10.70 7.76
CA ALA A 42 -2.92 10.89 6.73
C ALA A 42 -1.51 10.45 7.19
N PRO A 43 -0.88 9.47 6.50
CA PRO A 43 0.35 8.88 6.98
C PRO A 43 1.44 9.95 7.05
N THR A 44 2.04 10.12 8.22
CA THR A 44 3.19 11.04 8.35
C THR A 44 4.40 10.42 7.67
N GLU A 45 5.30 11.27 7.17
CA GLU A 45 6.51 10.86 6.42
C GLU A 45 7.34 9.81 7.17
N GLU A 46 7.46 9.95 8.49
CA GLU A 46 8.17 9.02 9.38
C GLU A 46 7.57 7.61 9.39
N HIS A 47 6.26 7.47 9.14
CA HIS A 47 5.57 6.18 9.10
C HIS A 47 5.60 5.52 7.73
N CYS A 48 5.75 6.31 6.66
CA CYS A 48 5.99 5.80 5.31
C CYS A 48 7.45 5.40 5.09
N TYR A 49 8.36 5.84 5.96
CA TYR A 49 9.80 5.61 5.86
C TYR A 49 10.17 4.13 5.66
N PRO A 50 9.61 3.15 6.41
CA PRO A 50 9.90 1.74 6.18
C PRO A 50 9.42 1.24 4.81
N LEU A 51 8.29 1.74 4.30
CA LEU A 51 7.75 1.32 2.99
C LEU A 51 8.65 1.80 1.86
N SER A 52 9.09 3.06 1.91
CA SER A 52 9.97 3.66 0.90
C SER A 52 11.33 2.98 0.83
N PHE A 53 11.93 2.61 1.97
CA PHE A 53 13.28 2.03 1.99
C PHE A 53 13.29 0.49 1.91
N CYS A 54 12.23 -0.20 2.30
CA CYS A 54 12.17 -1.66 2.27
C CYS A 54 11.49 -2.22 1.02
N LEU A 55 10.51 -1.49 0.44
CA LEU A 55 9.66 -2.01 -0.64
C LEU A 55 9.92 -1.35 -2.00
N ALA A 56 10.36 -0.08 -2.03
CA ALA A 56 10.62 0.59 -3.31
C ALA A 56 11.76 -0.12 -4.04
N ALA A 57 11.62 -0.33 -5.35
CA ALA A 57 12.61 -1.04 -6.16
C ALA A 57 13.94 -0.27 -6.24
N GLY A 58 14.79 -0.41 -5.22
CA GLY A 58 16.16 0.09 -5.23
C GLY A 58 16.94 -0.60 -6.35
N TYR A 59 17.47 0.19 -7.28
CA TYR A 59 18.36 -0.26 -8.36
C TYR A 59 17.77 -1.30 -9.34
N GLY A 60 16.44 -1.31 -9.52
CA GLY A 60 15.79 -2.12 -10.56
C GLY A 60 15.51 -3.58 -10.20
N ARG A 61 15.67 -3.98 -8.92
CA ARG A 61 15.18 -5.27 -8.42
C ARG A 61 13.97 -5.07 -7.49
N VAL A 62 13.05 -6.02 -7.52
CA VAL A 62 11.96 -6.09 -6.54
C VAL A 62 12.47 -6.90 -5.35
N PRO A 63 12.57 -6.32 -4.14
CA PRO A 63 12.98 -7.06 -2.94
C PRO A 63 11.90 -8.09 -2.55
N SER A 64 12.29 -9.17 -1.85
CA SER A 64 11.31 -10.18 -1.43
C SER A 64 10.29 -9.59 -0.44
N ALA A 65 10.67 -8.59 0.35
CA ALA A 65 9.76 -7.81 1.20
C ALA A 65 8.64 -7.13 0.39
N ALA A 66 8.95 -6.56 -0.78
CA ALA A 66 7.94 -5.97 -1.67
C ALA A 66 6.95 -7.03 -2.18
N THR A 67 7.46 -8.21 -2.56
CA THR A 67 6.61 -9.31 -3.03
C THR A 67 5.68 -9.81 -1.93
N ALA A 68 6.17 -9.95 -0.70
CA ALA A 68 5.35 -10.32 0.45
C ALA A 68 4.31 -9.24 0.83
N ALA A 69 4.65 -7.96 0.60
CA ALA A 69 3.75 -6.83 0.86
C ALA A 69 2.62 -6.68 -0.18
N LEU A 70 2.80 -7.17 -1.41
CA LEU A 70 1.83 -7.01 -2.52
C LEU A 70 0.37 -7.34 -2.15
N PRO A 71 0.03 -8.51 -1.57
CA PRO A 71 -1.36 -8.82 -1.25
C PRO A 71 -1.98 -7.83 -0.25
N PHE A 72 -1.18 -7.28 0.66
CA PHE A 72 -1.62 -6.29 1.64
C PHE A 72 -1.80 -4.90 1.01
N LEU A 73 -0.87 -4.49 0.15
CA LEU A 73 -0.95 -3.25 -0.62
C LEU A 73 -2.16 -3.24 -1.57
N VAL A 74 -2.45 -4.38 -2.21
CA VAL A 74 -3.64 -4.55 -3.06
C VAL A 74 -4.92 -4.48 -2.23
N ALA A 75 -4.95 -5.10 -1.05
CA ALA A 75 -6.10 -5.02 -0.15
C ALA A 75 -6.33 -3.59 0.37
N LEU A 76 -5.26 -2.88 0.75
CA LEU A 76 -5.30 -1.46 1.10
C LEU A 76 -5.86 -0.61 -0.05
N ALA A 77 -5.30 -0.72 -1.26
CA ALA A 77 -5.78 0.05 -2.41
C ALA A 77 -7.24 -0.26 -2.78
N ALA A 78 -7.72 -1.47 -2.47
CA ALA A 78 -9.12 -1.86 -2.68
C ALA A 78 -10.07 -1.35 -1.58
N ASP A 79 -9.55 -0.95 -0.42
CA ASP A 79 -10.33 -0.43 0.70
C ASP A 79 -10.45 1.10 0.62
N PRO A 80 -11.67 1.63 0.31
CA PRO A 80 -11.89 3.05 0.26
C PRO A 80 -11.57 3.75 1.58
N GLY A 81 -11.72 3.13 2.74
CA GLY A 81 -11.41 3.78 4.03
C GLY A 81 -9.94 4.15 4.23
N THR A 82 -9.03 3.62 3.39
CA THR A 82 -7.58 3.79 3.52
C THR A 82 -6.99 4.73 2.47
N LEU A 83 -7.78 5.07 1.46
CA LEU A 83 -7.45 6.08 0.47
C LEU A 83 -7.73 7.45 1.09
N ALA A 84 -6.86 8.44 0.85
CA ALA A 84 -7.09 9.80 1.35
C ALA A 84 -8.51 10.27 1.00
N ASP A 85 -9.16 11.06 1.84
CA ASP A 85 -10.60 11.42 1.70
C ASP A 85 -10.99 11.96 0.31
N GLY A 86 -10.04 12.52 -0.46
CA GLY A 86 -10.27 12.96 -1.85
C GLY A 86 -10.20 11.86 -2.91
N VAL A 87 -9.56 10.73 -2.61
CA VAL A 87 -9.34 9.59 -3.50
C VAL A 87 -10.56 8.67 -3.49
N VAL A 88 -11.27 8.53 -2.37
CA VAL A 88 -12.50 7.70 -2.28
C VAL A 88 -13.60 8.15 -3.25
N PRO A 89 -13.99 9.44 -3.30
CA PRO A 89 -14.99 9.91 -4.25
C PRO A 89 -14.52 9.76 -5.70
N LEU A 90 -13.21 9.89 -5.97
CA LEU A 90 -12.62 9.68 -7.29
C LEU A 90 -12.62 8.20 -7.70
N LEU A 91 -12.37 7.29 -6.77
CA LEU A 91 -12.38 5.84 -7.00
C LEU A 91 -13.81 5.32 -7.24
N GLU A 92 -14.77 5.80 -6.45
CA GLU A 92 -16.19 5.49 -6.66
C GLU A 92 -16.70 6.07 -7.98
N ARG A 93 -16.28 7.30 -8.33
CA ARG A 93 -16.55 7.88 -9.64
C ARG A 93 -15.93 7.05 -10.77
N TRP A 94 -14.71 6.54 -10.61
CA TRP A 94 -14.07 5.66 -11.60
C TRP A 94 -14.81 4.32 -11.77
N ARG A 95 -15.24 3.69 -10.67
CA ARG A 95 -16.01 2.43 -10.72
C ARG A 95 -17.37 2.61 -11.40
N ALA A 96 -18.03 3.75 -11.16
CA ALA A 96 -19.30 4.08 -11.80
C ALA A 96 -19.12 4.55 -13.27
N GLU A 97 -17.91 4.94 -13.67
CA GLU A 97 -17.63 5.42 -15.03
C GLU A 97 -17.78 4.27 -16.03
N THR A 98 -18.71 4.47 -16.97
CA THR A 98 -19.05 3.50 -18.02
C THR A 98 -18.41 3.91 -19.35
N ASP A 99 -18.01 5.18 -19.50
CA ASP A 99 -17.32 5.68 -20.68
C ASP A 99 -15.82 5.30 -20.67
N PRO A 100 -15.35 4.46 -21.61
CA PRO A 100 -13.95 4.08 -21.69
C PRO A 100 -12.99 5.25 -21.96
N ALA A 101 -13.46 6.36 -22.57
CA ALA A 101 -12.64 7.55 -22.80
C ALA A 101 -12.36 8.33 -21.52
N MET A 102 -13.25 8.24 -20.53
CA MET A 102 -13.13 8.95 -19.24
C MET A 102 -12.43 8.13 -18.16
N ARG A 103 -12.32 6.81 -18.32
CA ARG A 103 -11.63 5.93 -17.35
C ARG A 103 -10.15 6.25 -17.16
N LEU A 104 -9.42 6.55 -18.22
CA LEU A 104 -7.98 6.87 -18.16
C LEU A 104 -7.71 8.22 -17.48
N PRO A 105 -8.40 9.32 -17.86
CA PRO A 105 -8.29 10.60 -17.16
C PRO A 105 -8.61 10.52 -15.66
N VAL A 106 -9.64 9.77 -15.26
CA VAL A 106 -10.00 9.61 -13.85
C VAL A 106 -8.96 8.76 -13.11
N LEU A 107 -8.36 7.74 -13.76
CA LEU A 107 -7.24 6.96 -13.20
C LEU A 107 -6.01 7.83 -12.94
N LEU A 108 -5.67 8.73 -13.87
CA LEU A 108 -4.53 9.65 -13.73
C LEU A 108 -4.74 10.69 -12.62
N GLN A 109 -5.99 10.95 -12.21
CA GLN A 109 -6.31 11.81 -11.07
C GLN A 109 -6.13 11.11 -9.71
N LEU A 110 -5.96 9.78 -9.71
CA LEU A 110 -5.70 9.01 -8.48
C LEU A 110 -4.22 9.06 -8.05
N GLY A 111 -3.30 9.46 -8.95
CA GLY A 111 -1.86 9.58 -8.68
C GLY A 111 -1.03 8.42 -9.22
#